data_AF-A0A953QVK6-F1
#
_entry.id   AF-A0A953QVK6-F1
#
_cell.length_a   1.000
_cell.length_b   1.000
_cell.length_c   1.000
_cell.angle_alpha   90.00
_cell.angle_beta   90.00
_cell.angle_gamma   90.00
#
_symmetry.space_group_name_H-M   'P 1'
#
loop_
_entity.id
_entity.type
_entity.pdbx_description
1 polymer ?
#
loop_
_entity_poly.entity_id
_entity_poly.type
_entity_poly.pdbx_seq_one_letter_code
_entity_poly.pdbx_strand_id
1 'polypeptide(L)'
;MRDTLNSRNTEVISEAQCSIIDHIEQSDVIDDFEASLRYEQLTRQFSPATATPQGGKDDFTSHQTKRSMEGAGGKTRVKRPDEAQQQRLDDASREMNESFHAYEQMRDLLVDPEWKGAGPPSPHAPTMLGEISRLERDLRKLAIETLRVYAEASWFLGSVEPFRTQLQSDAGAILKWILATVNKRVSNEDKPLLNWHAIEQAVHQEVANQIRRAEREWDVSPPWRTLDPHRAALPGTGSATNVPEKPDKPASLLVRVASSEGIAPSATEPQAIAERAARRQAVVNPILQQKRWKPGRLATEAGVGKNSVYQYLDGTRVKITDENRKAIAGVLGLEPDQLPD
;
A
#
# COMPACT_ATOMS: atom_id res chain seq x y z
N MET A 1 -21.04 35.20 21.13
CA MET A 1 -19.76 34.56 21.52
C MET A 1 -19.49 33.25 20.78
N ARG A 2 -20.48 32.38 20.50
CA ARG A 2 -20.27 31.18 19.65
C ARG A 2 -19.99 31.52 18.18
N ASP A 3 -20.66 32.52 17.62
CA ASP A 3 -20.51 32.86 16.20
C ASP A 3 -19.14 33.47 15.86
N THR A 4 -18.53 34.16 16.83
CA THR A 4 -17.18 34.73 16.71
C THR A 4 -16.07 33.68 16.79
N LEU A 5 -16.32 32.54 17.44
CA LEU A 5 -15.40 31.40 17.50
C LEU A 5 -15.44 30.58 16.19
N ASN A 6 -16.63 30.38 15.61
CA ASN A 6 -16.75 29.67 14.34
C ASN A 6 -16.13 30.46 13.17
N SER A 7 -16.29 31.78 13.12
CA SER A 7 -15.69 32.61 12.06
C SER A 7 -14.16 32.61 12.09
N ARG A 8 -13.55 32.63 13.28
CA ARG A 8 -12.09 32.54 13.43
C ARG A 8 -11.57 31.14 13.09
N ASN A 9 -12.31 30.09 13.42
CA ASN A 9 -11.92 28.72 13.05
C ASN A 9 -11.98 28.49 11.54
N THR A 10 -12.96 29.03 10.82
CA THR A 10 -13.01 28.91 9.35
C THR A 10 -11.90 29.69 8.66
N GLU A 11 -11.50 30.84 9.19
CA GLU A 11 -10.43 31.67 8.65
C GLU A 11 -9.05 31.02 8.89
N VAL A 12 -8.81 30.46 10.08
CA VAL A 12 -7.59 29.70 10.41
C VAL A 12 -7.48 28.40 9.62
N ILE A 13 -8.59 27.71 9.36
CA ILE A 13 -8.61 26.49 8.52
C ILE A 13 -8.33 26.86 7.06
N SER A 14 -8.90 27.95 6.54
CA SER A 14 -8.64 28.42 5.18
C SER A 14 -7.19 28.90 5.00
N GLU A 15 -6.61 29.62 5.97
CA GLU A 15 -5.20 30.02 5.95
C GLU A 15 -4.27 28.80 6.07
N ALA A 16 -4.59 27.81 6.91
CA ALA A 16 -3.82 26.57 7.01
C ALA A 16 -3.92 25.73 5.73
N GLN A 17 -5.08 25.70 5.05
CA GLN A 17 -5.28 24.97 3.80
C GLN A 17 -4.55 25.62 2.62
N CYS A 18 -4.63 26.94 2.47
CA CYS A 18 -3.83 27.67 1.47
C CYS A 18 -2.34 27.58 1.81
N SER A 19 -1.94 27.67 3.08
CA SER A 19 -0.55 27.50 3.50
C SER A 19 -0.03 26.07 3.34
N ILE A 20 -0.86 25.03 3.31
CA ILE A 20 -0.42 23.64 3.05
C ILE A 20 -0.26 23.41 1.55
N ILE A 21 -1.13 23.95 0.70
CA ILE A 21 -0.96 23.88 -0.76
C ILE A 21 0.21 24.77 -1.19
N ASP A 22 0.35 25.97 -0.63
CA ASP A 22 1.50 26.86 -0.83
C ASP A 22 2.76 26.36 -0.11
N HIS A 23 2.73 25.63 1.01
CA HIS A 23 3.94 24.94 1.51
C HIS A 23 4.23 23.68 0.72
N ILE A 24 3.26 23.01 0.12
CA ILE A 24 3.58 21.91 -0.78
C ILE A 24 4.19 22.49 -2.06
N GLU A 25 3.70 23.62 -2.59
CA GLU A 25 4.23 24.28 -3.80
C GLU A 25 5.45 25.22 -3.55
N GLN A 26 5.66 25.76 -2.34
CA GLN A 26 6.73 26.71 -1.95
C GLN A 26 7.60 26.23 -0.78
N SER A 27 7.37 25.06 -0.20
CA SER A 27 8.36 24.52 0.73
C SER A 27 9.64 24.35 -0.06
N ASP A 28 10.74 24.83 0.51
CA ASP A 28 12.10 24.47 0.13
C ASP A 28 12.28 22.94 0.02
N VAL A 29 11.31 22.09 0.40
CA VAL A 29 11.28 20.65 0.12
C VAL A 29 10.98 20.34 -1.35
N ILE A 30 10.17 21.11 -2.09
CA ILE A 30 10.06 20.96 -3.56
C ILE A 30 11.26 21.58 -4.26
N ASP A 31 11.80 22.71 -3.77
CA ASP A 31 13.02 23.30 -4.33
C ASP A 31 14.29 22.48 -3.97
N ASP A 32 14.38 21.87 -2.78
CA ASP A 32 15.42 20.88 -2.39
C ASP A 32 15.20 19.55 -3.11
N PHE A 33 13.97 19.21 -3.46
CA PHE A 33 13.66 18.04 -4.29
C PHE A 33 14.06 18.28 -5.75
N GLU A 34 13.77 19.46 -6.32
CA GLU A 34 14.31 19.88 -7.62
C GLU A 34 15.84 20.03 -7.58
N ALA A 35 16.43 20.54 -6.50
CA ALA A 35 17.87 20.68 -6.33
C ALA A 35 18.56 19.32 -6.13
N SER A 36 17.96 18.38 -5.40
CA SER A 36 18.45 17.00 -5.25
C SER A 36 18.32 16.22 -6.56
N LEU A 37 17.22 16.38 -7.30
CA LEU A 37 17.08 15.84 -8.66
C LEU A 37 18.13 16.43 -9.63
N ARG A 38 18.43 17.73 -9.53
CA ARG A 38 19.50 18.37 -10.31
C ARG A 38 20.89 17.88 -9.88
N TYR A 39 21.13 17.66 -8.60
CA TYR A 39 22.41 17.16 -8.08
C TYR A 39 22.65 15.70 -8.46
N GLU A 40 21.64 14.84 -8.43
CA GLU A 40 21.72 13.44 -8.87
C GLU A 40 21.88 13.33 -10.41
N GLN A 41 21.23 14.21 -11.17
CA GLN A 41 21.44 14.30 -12.62
C GLN A 41 22.84 14.82 -12.99
N LEU A 42 23.37 15.81 -12.26
CA LEU A 42 24.72 16.33 -12.45
C LEU A 42 25.80 15.29 -12.07
N THR A 43 25.61 14.56 -10.97
CA THR A 43 26.56 13.50 -10.56
C THR A 43 26.54 12.29 -11.50
N ARG A 44 25.41 11.99 -12.16
CA ARG A 44 25.36 11.00 -13.24
C ARG A 44 25.99 11.50 -14.55
N GLN A 45 25.87 12.78 -14.89
CA GLN A 45 26.51 13.36 -16.07
C GLN A 45 28.03 13.55 -15.92
N PHE A 46 28.51 13.76 -14.70
CA PHE A 46 29.93 13.99 -14.39
C PHE A 46 30.61 12.81 -13.71
N SER A 47 30.02 11.61 -13.72
CA SER A 47 30.71 10.41 -13.23
C SER A 47 31.92 10.14 -14.13
N PRO A 48 33.17 10.34 -13.66
CA PRO A 48 34.32 10.18 -14.51
C PRO A 48 34.51 8.69 -14.76
N ALA A 49 34.38 8.28 -16.03
CA ALA A 49 34.82 6.98 -16.47
C ALA A 49 36.25 6.75 -15.97
N THR A 50 36.44 5.66 -15.22
CA THR A 50 37.75 5.17 -14.78
C THR A 50 38.71 5.15 -15.97
N ALA A 51 39.63 6.11 -15.98
CA ALA A 51 40.68 6.21 -16.99
C ALA A 51 41.82 5.26 -16.62
N THR A 52 41.98 4.21 -17.42
CA THR A 52 43.23 3.44 -17.54
C THR A 52 44.34 4.38 -18.05
N PRO A 53 45.55 4.40 -17.46
CA PRO A 53 46.60 5.27 -17.92
C PRO A 53 47.38 4.60 -19.05
N GLN A 54 47.32 5.16 -20.26
CA GLN A 54 48.32 4.88 -21.29
C GLN A 54 48.69 6.19 -22.00
N GLY A 55 49.98 6.48 -21.95
CA GLY A 55 50.58 7.70 -22.48
C GLY A 55 50.65 7.75 -23.99
N GLY A 56 50.98 8.93 -24.48
CA GLY A 56 51.22 9.22 -25.88
C GLY A 56 50.96 10.69 -26.13
N LYS A 57 52.04 11.49 -26.15
CA LYS A 57 52.06 12.76 -26.87
C LYS A 57 51.76 12.43 -28.32
N ASP A 58 50.89 13.19 -28.96
CA ASP A 58 51.12 13.78 -30.28
C ASP A 58 50.00 14.77 -30.64
N ASP A 59 50.42 15.89 -31.22
CA ASP A 59 49.61 16.95 -31.79
C ASP A 59 48.71 16.42 -32.91
N PHE A 60 47.40 16.64 -32.82
CA PHE A 60 46.54 16.61 -34.00
C PHE A 60 45.31 17.50 -33.85
N THR A 61 45.31 18.58 -34.65
CA THR A 61 44.18 19.45 -34.96
C THR A 61 43.05 18.62 -35.54
N SER A 62 41.91 18.56 -34.86
CA SER A 62 40.70 17.92 -35.39
C SER A 62 39.46 18.79 -35.19
N HIS A 63 38.75 18.97 -36.30
CA HIS A 63 37.55 19.76 -36.45
C HIS A 63 36.47 19.35 -35.44
N GLN A 64 36.09 20.31 -34.60
CA GLN A 64 34.91 20.24 -33.73
C GLN A 64 33.65 20.13 -34.61
N THR A 65 33.22 18.91 -34.87
CA THR A 65 31.85 18.64 -35.28
C THR A 65 30.98 18.81 -34.05
N LYS A 66 30.35 19.98 -33.93
CA LYS A 66 29.23 20.25 -33.02
C LYS A 66 28.07 19.31 -33.40
N ARG A 67 28.10 18.07 -32.92
CA ARG A 67 26.90 17.23 -32.84
C ARG A 67 26.13 17.69 -31.62
N SER A 68 25.02 18.36 -31.89
CA SER A 68 23.97 18.67 -30.95
C SER A 68 23.59 17.42 -30.16
N MET A 69 24.06 17.33 -28.92
CA MET A 69 23.43 16.52 -27.89
C MET A 69 22.58 17.46 -27.05
N GLU A 70 21.55 18.04 -27.66
CA GLU A 70 20.33 18.41 -26.94
C GLU A 70 19.63 17.09 -26.57
N GLY A 71 20.21 16.42 -25.57
CA GLY A 71 19.61 15.28 -24.92
C GLY A 71 18.29 15.74 -24.33
N ALA A 72 17.22 15.07 -24.72
CA ALA A 72 15.85 15.29 -24.30
C ALA A 72 15.71 15.20 -22.78
N GLY A 73 16.02 16.29 -22.08
CA GLY A 73 15.60 16.54 -20.71
C GLY A 73 14.10 16.84 -20.70
N GLY A 74 13.31 15.87 -21.14
CA GLY A 74 11.86 15.94 -21.05
C GLY A 74 11.51 15.93 -19.57
N LYS A 75 11.30 17.12 -18.99
CA LYS A 75 10.70 17.26 -17.68
C LYS A 75 9.41 16.44 -17.70
N THR A 76 9.41 15.31 -17.02
CA THR A 76 8.20 14.49 -16.83
C THR A 76 7.20 15.37 -16.11
N ARG A 77 6.26 15.93 -16.88
CA ARG A 77 5.23 16.82 -16.37
C ARG A 77 4.34 15.98 -15.48
N VAL A 78 4.49 16.14 -14.16
CA VAL A 78 3.62 15.49 -13.17
C VAL A 78 2.18 15.90 -13.51
N LYS A 79 1.33 14.91 -13.73
CA LYS A 79 -0.08 15.15 -14.01
C LYS A 79 -0.74 15.59 -12.70
N ARG A 80 -1.39 16.75 -12.71
CA ARG A 80 -2.17 17.21 -11.54
C ARG A 80 -3.29 16.20 -11.24
N PRO A 81 -3.61 15.95 -9.95
CA PRO A 81 -4.78 15.19 -9.57
C PRO A 81 -6.05 15.77 -10.21
N ASP A 82 -7.00 14.91 -10.57
CA ASP A 82 -8.33 15.36 -10.98
C ASP A 82 -9.18 15.83 -9.78
N GLU A 83 -10.35 16.40 -10.04
CA GLU A 83 -11.24 16.94 -9.01
C GLU A 83 -11.70 15.87 -8.00
N ALA A 84 -11.95 14.64 -8.45
CA ALA A 84 -12.37 13.55 -7.57
C ALA A 84 -11.22 13.03 -6.70
N GLN A 85 -10.00 13.01 -7.24
CA GLN A 85 -8.77 12.74 -6.50
C GLN A 85 -8.51 13.83 -5.46
N GLN A 86 -8.63 15.10 -5.84
CA GLN A 86 -8.47 16.23 -4.91
C GLN A 86 -9.49 16.17 -3.77
N GLN A 87 -10.76 15.91 -4.07
CA GLN A 87 -11.80 15.77 -3.05
C GLN A 87 -11.49 14.67 -2.02
N ARG A 88 -10.94 13.52 -2.45
CA ARG A 88 -10.52 12.45 -1.54
C ARG A 88 -9.37 12.87 -0.62
N LEU A 89 -8.40 13.62 -1.16
CA LEU A 89 -7.31 14.19 -0.36
C LEU A 89 -7.84 15.19 0.67
N ASP A 90 -8.77 16.06 0.26
CA ASP A 90 -9.35 17.08 1.12
C ASP A 90 -10.18 16.44 2.25
N ASP A 91 -10.98 15.41 1.94
CA ASP A 91 -11.76 14.67 2.93
C ASP A 91 -10.86 13.94 3.95
N ALA A 92 -9.78 13.29 3.49
CA ALA A 92 -8.84 12.61 4.36
C ALA A 92 -8.04 13.61 5.22
N SER A 93 -7.65 14.75 4.66
CA SER A 93 -6.98 15.84 5.38
C SER A 93 -7.88 16.46 6.44
N ARG A 94 -9.17 16.66 6.13
CA ARG A 94 -10.16 17.13 7.11
C ARG A 94 -10.30 16.17 8.28
N GLU A 95 -10.45 14.87 8.02
CA GLU A 95 -10.55 13.84 9.08
C GLU A 95 -9.30 13.81 9.97
N MET A 96 -8.09 13.91 9.38
CA MET A 96 -6.85 14.01 10.16
C MET A 96 -6.82 15.27 11.05
N ASN A 97 -7.25 16.42 10.52
CA ASN A 97 -7.28 17.66 11.28
C ASN A 97 -8.27 17.62 12.45
N GLU A 98 -9.41 16.96 12.27
CA GLU A 98 -10.36 16.68 13.36
C GLU A 98 -9.72 15.82 14.45
N SER A 99 -8.95 14.80 14.09
CA SER A 99 -8.26 13.94 15.06
C SER A 99 -7.12 14.65 15.79
N PHE A 100 -6.36 15.51 15.12
CA PHE A 100 -5.42 16.40 15.82
C PHE A 100 -6.13 17.31 16.80
N HIS A 101 -7.26 17.90 16.41
CA HIS A 101 -8.01 18.79 17.28
C HIS A 101 -8.57 18.05 18.50
N ALA A 102 -9.07 16.83 18.32
CA ALA A 102 -9.52 15.98 19.43
C ALA A 102 -8.37 15.64 20.40
N TYR A 103 -7.19 15.31 19.87
CA TYR A 103 -5.99 15.08 20.68
C TYR A 103 -5.57 16.34 21.45
N GLU A 104 -5.54 17.50 20.80
CA GLU A 104 -5.19 18.79 21.44
C GLU A 104 -6.16 19.12 22.58
N GLN A 105 -7.47 19.00 22.34
CA GLN A 105 -8.49 19.22 23.37
C GLN A 105 -8.33 18.26 24.56
N MET A 106 -8.06 16.98 24.30
CA MET A 106 -7.88 15.98 25.35
C MET A 106 -6.60 16.20 26.17
N ARG A 107 -5.54 16.67 25.52
CA ARG A 107 -4.32 17.05 26.21
C ARG A 107 -4.54 18.29 27.10
N ASP A 108 -5.22 19.32 26.59
CA ASP A 108 -5.53 20.52 27.36
C ASP A 108 -6.33 20.20 28.63
N LEU A 109 -7.29 19.27 28.54
CA LEU A 109 -8.08 18.81 29.68
C LEU A 109 -7.26 18.09 30.77
N LEU A 110 -6.14 17.46 30.41
CA LEU A 110 -5.34 16.66 31.34
C LEU A 110 -4.11 17.39 31.86
N VAL A 111 -3.64 18.41 31.14
CA VAL A 111 -2.55 19.27 31.58
C VAL A 111 -3.03 20.25 32.65
N ASP A 112 -4.33 20.59 32.70
CA ASP A 112 -4.88 21.47 33.74
C ASP A 112 -4.83 20.79 35.13
N PRO A 113 -3.91 21.21 36.02
CA PRO A 113 -3.74 20.59 37.33
C PRO A 113 -4.93 20.87 38.28
N GLU A 114 -5.79 21.82 37.94
CA GLU A 114 -6.98 22.17 38.73
C GLU A 114 -8.20 21.31 38.36
N TRP A 115 -8.11 20.50 37.29
CA TRP A 115 -9.20 19.64 36.86
C TRP A 115 -9.35 18.43 37.80
N LYS A 116 -10.06 18.64 38.90
CA LYS A 116 -10.56 17.57 39.78
C LYS A 116 -11.84 17.03 39.17
N GLY A 117 -11.72 16.01 38.31
CA GLY A 117 -12.86 15.37 37.67
C GLY A 117 -14.01 15.08 38.65
N ALA A 118 -15.24 15.36 38.23
CA ALA A 118 -16.45 15.31 39.05
C ALA A 118 -16.94 13.87 39.33
N GLY A 119 -16.04 12.97 39.70
CA GLY A 119 -16.33 11.57 40.03
C GLY A 119 -15.33 10.58 39.44
N PRO A 120 -15.49 9.29 39.76
CA PRO A 120 -14.68 8.23 39.17
C PRO A 120 -14.87 8.22 37.64
N PRO A 121 -13.78 8.10 36.86
CA PRO A 121 -13.86 8.11 35.41
C PRO A 121 -14.73 6.94 34.93
N SER A 122 -15.62 7.22 33.98
CA SER A 122 -16.36 6.18 33.28
C SER A 122 -15.37 5.21 32.63
N PRO A 123 -15.65 3.88 32.61
CA PRO A 123 -14.82 2.92 31.88
C PRO A 123 -14.76 3.19 30.37
N HIS A 124 -15.66 4.05 29.85
CA HIS A 124 -15.68 4.50 28.47
C HIS A 124 -15.18 5.94 28.29
N ALA A 125 -14.64 6.57 29.35
CA ALA A 125 -14.06 7.89 29.23
C ALA A 125 -12.86 7.85 28.26
N PRO A 126 -12.74 8.82 27.35
CA PRO A 126 -11.58 8.92 26.50
C PRO A 126 -10.33 9.06 27.37
N THR A 127 -9.29 8.30 27.01
CA THR A 127 -7.98 8.34 27.67
C THR A 127 -6.96 8.90 26.68
N MET A 128 -5.88 9.51 27.16
CA MET A 128 -4.80 9.98 26.26
C MET A 128 -4.28 8.86 25.38
N LEU A 129 -4.06 7.67 25.95
CA LEU A 129 -3.58 6.53 25.17
C LEU A 129 -4.59 6.14 24.08
N GLY A 130 -5.90 6.22 24.38
CA GLY A 130 -6.96 6.00 23.40
C GLY A 130 -6.95 7.02 22.26
N GLU A 131 -6.79 8.31 22.57
CA GLU A 131 -6.72 9.37 21.55
C GLU A 131 -5.42 9.34 20.75
N ILE A 132 -4.28 9.03 21.37
CA ILE A 132 -3.01 8.83 20.65
C ILE A 132 -3.13 7.64 19.69
N SER A 133 -3.76 6.54 20.12
CA SER A 133 -4.01 5.38 19.26
C SER A 133 -4.97 5.70 18.12
N ARG A 134 -5.95 6.58 18.35
CA ARG A 134 -6.85 7.09 17.32
C ARG A 134 -6.10 7.95 16.32
N LEU A 135 -5.31 8.92 16.80
CA LEU A 135 -4.46 9.76 15.96
C LEU A 135 -3.52 8.93 15.09
N GLU A 136 -2.87 7.90 15.64
CA GLU A 136 -2.02 6.99 14.87
C GLU A 136 -2.78 6.31 13.72
N ARG A 137 -3.99 5.81 13.99
CA ARG A 137 -4.85 5.17 12.99
C ARG A 137 -5.22 6.15 11.87
N ASP A 138 -5.53 7.39 12.22
CA ASP A 138 -5.99 8.39 11.27
C ASP A 138 -4.81 8.94 10.43
N LEU A 139 -3.63 9.11 11.03
CA LEU A 139 -2.39 9.40 10.31
C LEU A 139 -2.05 8.30 9.30
N ARG A 140 -2.17 7.04 9.70
CA ARG A 140 -1.96 5.89 8.81
C ARG A 140 -2.96 5.89 7.66
N LYS A 141 -4.23 6.15 7.95
CA LYS A 141 -5.31 6.22 6.95
C LYS A 141 -5.04 7.31 5.92
N LEU A 142 -4.68 8.51 6.37
CA LEU A 142 -4.31 9.61 5.48
C LEU A 142 -3.12 9.25 4.60
N ALA A 143 -2.04 8.71 5.17
CA ALA A 143 -0.85 8.34 4.43
C ALA A 143 -1.15 7.38 3.26
N ILE A 144 -1.96 6.36 3.54
CA ILE A 144 -2.39 5.35 2.56
C ILE A 144 -3.27 5.99 1.48
N GLU A 145 -4.25 6.82 1.87
CA GLU A 145 -5.17 7.41 0.90
C GLU A 145 -4.45 8.41 -0.02
N THR A 146 -3.56 9.23 0.54
CA THR A 146 -2.71 10.12 -0.25
C THR A 146 -1.84 9.34 -1.23
N LEU A 147 -1.19 8.26 -0.78
CA LEU A 147 -0.38 7.41 -1.66
C LEU A 147 -1.20 6.78 -2.78
N ARG A 148 -2.44 6.35 -2.52
CA ARG A 148 -3.35 5.81 -3.54
C ARG A 148 -3.68 6.83 -4.61
N VAL A 149 -3.95 8.07 -4.22
CA VAL A 149 -4.20 9.15 -5.17
C VAL A 149 -2.95 9.40 -6.04
N TYR A 150 -1.76 9.43 -5.46
CA TYR A 150 -0.51 9.54 -6.23
C TYR A 150 -0.27 8.34 -7.16
N ALA A 151 -0.59 7.13 -6.71
CA ALA A 151 -0.49 5.93 -7.54
C ALA A 151 -1.44 6.00 -8.75
N GLU A 152 -2.69 6.40 -8.55
CA GLU A 152 -3.64 6.59 -9.64
C GLU A 152 -3.21 7.71 -10.60
N ALA A 153 -2.74 8.83 -10.05
CA ALA A 153 -2.23 9.95 -10.83
C ALA A 153 -0.99 9.57 -11.63
N SER A 154 -0.16 8.64 -11.13
CA SER A 154 1.06 8.16 -11.80
C SER A 154 0.82 6.99 -12.76
N TRP A 155 -0.42 6.50 -12.88
CA TRP A 155 -0.74 5.34 -13.72
C TRP A 155 -0.46 5.58 -15.22
N PHE A 156 -0.40 6.85 -15.66
CA PHE A 156 -0.07 7.20 -17.05
C PHE A 156 1.36 6.86 -17.46
N LEU A 157 2.26 6.58 -16.50
CA LEU A 157 3.65 6.21 -16.80
C LEU A 157 3.72 4.90 -17.63
N GLY A 158 2.69 4.05 -17.53
CA GLY A 158 2.47 2.90 -18.43
C GLY A 158 3.56 1.82 -18.38
N SER A 159 4.42 1.87 -17.36
CA SER A 159 5.52 0.92 -17.15
C SER A 159 5.80 0.78 -15.65
N VAL A 160 6.11 -0.45 -15.24
CA VAL A 160 6.28 -0.83 -13.82
C VAL A 160 7.44 -0.08 -13.17
N GLU A 161 8.60 0.02 -13.82
CA GLU A 161 9.81 0.59 -13.18
C GLU A 161 9.73 2.10 -12.94
N PRO A 162 9.31 2.94 -13.91
CA PRO A 162 9.07 4.36 -13.65
C PRO A 162 8.00 4.59 -12.57
N PHE A 163 6.93 3.79 -12.60
CA PHE A 163 5.87 3.85 -11.60
C PHE A 163 6.36 3.48 -10.20
N ARG A 164 7.12 2.39 -10.06
CA ARG A 164 7.75 1.96 -8.81
C ARG A 164 8.65 3.06 -8.24
N THR A 165 9.51 3.62 -9.07
CA THR A 165 10.46 4.68 -8.67
C THR A 165 9.72 5.92 -8.17
N GLN A 166 8.71 6.37 -8.93
CA GLN A 166 7.89 7.52 -8.54
C GLN A 166 7.15 7.26 -7.23
N LEU A 167 6.50 6.10 -7.10
CA LEU A 167 5.68 5.79 -5.93
C LEU A 167 6.51 5.63 -4.65
N GLN A 168 7.73 5.10 -4.74
CA GLN A 168 8.66 5.03 -3.61
C GLN A 168 9.14 6.43 -3.17
N SER A 169 9.42 7.31 -4.14
CA SER A 169 9.75 8.71 -3.86
C SER A 169 8.60 9.43 -3.18
N ASP A 170 7.38 9.29 -3.72
CA ASP A 170 6.17 9.92 -3.17
C ASP A 170 5.88 9.41 -1.75
N ALA A 171 6.04 8.11 -1.50
CA ALA A 171 5.89 7.54 -0.15
C ALA A 171 6.85 8.17 0.87
N GLY A 172 8.12 8.37 0.48
CA GLY A 172 9.10 9.05 1.34
C GLY A 172 8.73 10.51 1.62
N ALA A 173 8.25 11.24 0.61
CA ALA A 173 7.79 12.61 0.77
C ALA A 173 6.55 12.71 1.70
N ILE A 174 5.58 11.81 1.53
CA ILE A 174 4.38 11.73 2.38
C ILE A 174 4.78 11.48 3.84
N LEU A 175 5.65 10.50 4.11
CA LEU A 175 6.11 10.18 5.46
C LEU A 175 6.85 11.37 6.09
N LYS A 176 7.72 12.04 5.34
CA LYS A 176 8.43 13.24 5.80
C LYS A 176 7.45 14.37 6.17
N TRP A 177 6.43 14.61 5.33
CA TRP A 177 5.40 15.60 5.58
C TRP A 177 4.56 15.27 6.82
N ILE A 178 4.14 14.02 6.99
CA ILE A 178 3.40 13.58 8.19
C ILE A 178 4.26 13.78 9.44
N LEU A 179 5.53 13.38 9.40
CA LEU A 179 6.44 13.54 10.53
C LEU A 179 6.63 15.02 10.90
N ALA A 180 6.75 15.91 9.91
CA ALA A 180 6.83 17.35 10.16
C ALA A 180 5.54 17.88 10.82
N THR A 181 4.37 17.43 10.34
CA THR A 181 3.06 17.80 10.91
C THR A 181 2.92 17.34 12.36
N VAL A 182 3.26 16.08 12.65
CA VAL A 182 3.27 15.52 14.01
C VAL A 182 4.26 16.29 14.88
N ASN A 183 5.46 16.61 14.38
CA ASN A 183 6.45 17.35 15.14
C ASN A 183 6.00 18.75 15.55
N LYS A 184 5.16 19.38 14.71
CA LYS A 184 4.59 20.71 14.95
C LYS A 184 3.42 20.68 15.95
N ARG A 185 2.55 19.67 15.88
CA ARG A 185 1.27 19.65 16.63
C ARG A 185 1.27 18.76 17.87
N VAL A 186 2.02 17.67 17.85
CA VAL A 186 2.09 16.72 18.97
C VAL A 186 3.22 17.15 19.89
N SER A 187 2.94 17.19 21.19
CA SER A 187 3.94 17.54 22.20
C SER A 187 5.04 16.48 22.29
N ASN A 188 6.25 16.91 22.64
CA ASN A 188 7.42 16.04 22.72
C ASN A 188 7.26 14.85 23.68
N GLU A 189 6.41 14.97 24.69
CA GLU A 189 6.13 13.90 25.66
C GLU A 189 5.31 12.75 25.06
N ASP A 190 4.43 13.07 24.09
CA ASP A 190 3.51 12.09 23.50
C ASP A 190 4.06 11.49 22.21
N LYS A 191 5.05 12.14 21.57
CA LYS A 191 5.70 11.63 20.35
C LYS A 191 6.20 10.19 20.48
N PRO A 192 6.85 9.77 21.58
CA PRO A 192 7.31 8.38 21.75
C PRO A 192 6.17 7.36 21.86
N LEU A 193 4.94 7.81 22.16
CA LEU A 193 3.77 6.94 22.28
C LEU A 193 3.13 6.63 20.93
N LEU A 194 3.43 7.41 19.89
CA LEU A 194 3.00 7.12 18.53
C LEU A 194 3.85 5.99 17.94
N ASN A 195 3.21 4.93 17.44
CA ASN A 195 3.92 3.86 16.75
C ASN A 195 4.25 4.27 15.32
N TRP A 196 5.28 5.11 15.17
CA TRP A 196 5.75 5.60 13.87
C TRP A 196 6.11 4.47 12.91
N HIS A 197 6.74 3.41 13.44
CA HIS A 197 7.11 2.24 12.66
C HIS A 197 5.90 1.56 12.01
N ALA A 198 4.76 1.47 12.71
CA ALA A 198 3.55 0.89 12.16
C ALA A 198 2.93 1.74 11.03
N ILE A 199 3.08 3.08 11.09
CA ILE A 199 2.67 3.98 10.01
C ILE A 199 3.57 3.77 8.77
N GLU A 200 4.89 3.78 8.96
CA GLU A 200 5.87 3.54 7.87
C GLU A 200 5.65 2.18 7.20
N GLN A 201 5.52 1.11 7.99
CA GLN A 201 5.26 -0.24 7.47
C GLN A 201 3.98 -0.29 6.65
N ALA A 202 2.92 0.37 7.10
CA ALA A 202 1.65 0.40 6.37
C ALA A 202 1.77 1.11 5.02
N VAL A 203 2.52 2.22 4.97
CA VAL A 203 2.80 2.94 3.71
C VAL A 203 3.63 2.07 2.77
N HIS A 204 4.72 1.46 3.23
CA HIS A 204 5.53 0.55 2.41
C HIS A 204 4.76 -0.67 1.90
N GLN A 205 3.88 -1.24 2.75
CA GLN A 205 3.01 -2.33 2.35
C GLN A 205 2.06 -1.91 1.22
N GLU A 206 1.51 -0.69 1.29
CA GLU A 206 0.66 -0.17 0.23
C GLU A 206 1.44 0.12 -1.06
N VAL A 207 2.67 0.66 -0.99
CA VAL A 207 3.56 0.79 -2.16
C VAL A 207 3.74 -0.57 -2.84
N ALA A 208 4.05 -1.63 -2.07
CA ALA A 208 4.20 -2.98 -2.59
C ALA A 208 2.88 -3.53 -3.17
N ASN A 209 1.72 -3.16 -2.62
CA ASN A 209 0.41 -3.55 -3.17
C ASN A 209 0.17 -2.93 -4.55
N GLN A 210 0.46 -1.63 -4.69
CA GLN A 210 0.26 -0.89 -5.93
C GLN A 210 1.25 -1.34 -7.02
N ILE A 211 2.51 -1.62 -6.68
CA ILE A 211 3.49 -2.20 -7.62
C ILE A 211 3.02 -3.56 -8.12
N ARG A 212 2.60 -4.47 -7.23
CA ARG A 212 2.08 -5.79 -7.63
C ARG A 212 0.83 -5.67 -8.50
N ARG A 213 0.01 -4.64 -8.27
CA ARG A 213 -1.15 -4.34 -9.11
C ARG A 213 -0.71 -3.90 -10.51
N ALA A 214 0.23 -2.96 -10.60
CA ALA A 214 0.81 -2.50 -11.85
C ALA A 214 1.47 -3.64 -12.64
N GLU A 215 2.24 -4.50 -11.98
CA GLU A 215 2.81 -5.72 -12.59
C GLU A 215 1.71 -6.59 -13.20
N ARG A 216 0.64 -6.90 -12.46
CA ARG A 216 -0.48 -7.70 -13.01
C ARG A 216 -1.23 -7.05 -14.17
N GLU A 217 -1.32 -5.72 -14.21
CA GLU A 217 -2.11 -5.01 -15.22
C GLU A 217 -1.29 -4.64 -16.46
N TRP A 218 0.00 -4.35 -16.32
CA TRP A 218 0.89 -3.96 -17.43
C TRP A 218 1.73 -5.12 -17.99
N ASP A 219 2.03 -6.16 -17.20
CA ASP A 219 2.76 -7.35 -17.66
C ASP A 219 1.88 -8.33 -18.47
N VAL A 220 0.59 -8.02 -18.64
CA VAL A 220 -0.25 -8.70 -19.64
C VAL A 220 0.13 -8.20 -21.04
N SER A 221 1.37 -8.43 -21.46
CA SER A 221 1.63 -8.57 -22.89
C SER A 221 0.73 -9.71 -23.37
N PRO A 222 -0.21 -9.46 -24.29
CA PRO A 222 -1.05 -10.52 -24.79
C PRO A 222 -0.15 -11.63 -25.36
N PRO A 223 -0.48 -12.92 -25.18
CA PRO A 223 0.37 -14.03 -25.62
C PRO A 223 0.66 -14.03 -27.12
N TRP A 224 -0.06 -13.23 -27.92
CA TRP A 224 0.21 -13.03 -29.33
C TRP A 224 1.32 -12.00 -29.64
N ARG A 225 1.77 -11.18 -28.68
CA ARG A 225 2.91 -10.25 -28.87
C ARG A 225 4.28 -10.91 -28.68
N THR A 226 4.34 -12.10 -28.10
CA THR A 226 5.57 -12.91 -28.01
C THR A 226 5.77 -13.86 -29.19
N LEU A 227 4.84 -13.90 -30.14
CA LEU A 227 5.09 -14.48 -31.45
C LEU A 227 6.00 -13.53 -32.24
N ASP A 228 7.29 -13.60 -31.93
CA ASP A 228 8.35 -12.99 -32.70
C ASP A 228 8.24 -13.48 -34.15
N PRO A 229 7.75 -12.67 -35.11
CA PRO A 229 7.50 -13.12 -36.48
C PRO A 229 8.80 -13.53 -37.19
N HIS A 230 9.94 -13.09 -36.63
CA HIS A 230 11.28 -13.35 -37.17
C HIS A 230 11.86 -14.70 -36.76
N ARG A 231 11.22 -15.48 -35.86
CA ARG A 231 11.69 -16.84 -35.53
C ARG A 231 11.13 -17.93 -36.45
N ALA A 232 10.26 -17.59 -37.41
CA ALA A 232 9.64 -18.56 -38.33
C ALA A 232 10.43 -18.85 -39.61
N ALA A 233 11.62 -18.28 -39.81
CA ALA A 233 12.39 -18.49 -41.03
C ALA A 233 13.82 -18.94 -40.72
N LEU A 234 14.03 -20.25 -40.55
CA LEU A 234 15.22 -20.95 -41.03
C LEU A 234 14.91 -22.47 -41.08
N PRO A 235 14.54 -23.02 -42.25
CA PRO A 235 14.58 -24.46 -42.49
C PRO A 235 16.03 -24.89 -42.70
N GLY A 236 16.65 -25.43 -41.64
CA GLY A 236 17.95 -26.08 -41.71
C GLY A 236 17.81 -27.53 -42.19
N THR A 237 18.06 -27.73 -43.48
CA THR A 237 18.27 -29.01 -44.14
C THR A 237 19.43 -29.82 -43.56
N GLY A 238 19.13 -31.05 -43.14
CA GLY A 238 19.93 -32.27 -43.36
C GLY A 238 21.24 -32.46 -42.59
N SER A 239 21.33 -33.53 -41.79
CA SER A 239 22.03 -34.75 -42.22
C SER A 239 21.87 -35.86 -41.18
N ALA A 240 21.50 -37.05 -41.66
CA ALA A 240 21.38 -38.27 -40.89
C ALA A 240 22.61 -39.16 -41.13
N THR A 241 23.10 -39.86 -40.11
CA THR A 241 23.57 -41.24 -40.22
C THR A 241 23.64 -41.96 -38.87
N ASN A 242 23.05 -43.16 -38.89
CA ASN A 242 23.02 -44.28 -37.94
C ASN A 242 24.30 -44.55 -37.11
N VAL A 243 24.15 -45.16 -35.92
CA VAL A 243 24.39 -46.61 -35.63
C VAL A 243 23.84 -46.96 -34.21
N PRO A 244 23.23 -48.16 -34.00
CA PRO A 244 22.66 -48.60 -32.72
C PRO A 244 23.57 -49.58 -31.95
N GLU A 245 23.58 -49.54 -30.60
CA GLU A 245 23.92 -50.73 -29.80
C GLU A 245 23.44 -50.66 -28.34
N LYS A 246 22.70 -51.69 -27.94
CA LYS A 246 22.38 -52.21 -26.59
C LYS A 246 23.25 -53.51 -26.47
N PRO A 247 23.66 -54.11 -25.31
CA PRO A 247 22.87 -54.18 -24.07
C PRO A 247 23.61 -54.44 -22.71
N ASP A 248 22.78 -54.67 -21.66
CA ASP A 248 23.00 -55.50 -20.44
C ASP A 248 23.87 -54.97 -19.26
N LYS A 249 23.25 -54.56 -18.12
CA LYS A 249 22.95 -55.32 -16.85
C LYS A 249 24.07 -55.19 -15.77
N PRO A 250 23.84 -55.51 -14.47
CA PRO A 250 22.64 -55.37 -13.63
C PRO A 250 22.92 -54.80 -12.20
N ALA A 251 21.82 -54.44 -11.53
CA ALA A 251 21.49 -54.66 -10.10
C ALA A 251 22.28 -54.01 -8.92
N SER A 252 21.45 -53.48 -8.01
CA SER A 252 21.51 -53.57 -6.53
C SER A 252 22.39 -52.59 -5.74
N LEU A 253 21.74 -51.74 -4.94
CA LEU A 253 21.63 -51.85 -3.46
C LEU A 253 20.93 -50.56 -2.95
N LEU A 254 19.67 -50.62 -2.52
CA LEU A 254 19.22 -50.88 -1.15
C LEU A 254 19.50 -49.73 -0.15
N VAL A 255 18.44 -49.39 0.60
CA VAL A 255 18.41 -48.65 1.89
C VAL A 255 18.43 -47.11 1.71
N ARG A 256 17.48 -46.31 2.22
CA ARG A 256 16.75 -46.38 3.48
C ARG A 256 15.42 -45.62 3.38
N VAL A 257 14.31 -46.32 3.66
CA VAL A 257 13.07 -45.70 4.10
C VAL A 257 13.32 -45.28 5.55
N ALA A 258 13.37 -43.98 5.81
CA ALA A 258 13.20 -43.44 7.14
C ALA A 258 11.82 -42.77 7.17
N SER A 259 10.87 -43.49 7.77
CA SER A 259 9.66 -42.92 8.33
C SER A 259 10.08 -41.78 9.27
N SER A 260 9.76 -40.54 8.90
CA SER A 260 9.63 -39.44 9.86
C SER A 260 8.18 -39.01 9.83
N GLU A 261 7.51 -39.27 10.94
CA GLU A 261 6.16 -38.85 11.26
C GLU A 261 5.93 -37.40 10.87
N GLY A 262 4.84 -37.19 10.12
CA GLY A 262 4.44 -35.90 9.59
C GLY A 262 4.09 -34.92 10.70
N ILE A 263 4.95 -33.92 10.88
CA ILE A 263 4.51 -32.61 11.32
C ILE A 263 4.09 -31.88 10.05
N ALA A 264 2.77 -31.81 9.82
CA ALA A 264 2.20 -30.99 8.77
C ALA A 264 2.81 -29.58 8.86
N PRO A 265 3.30 -28.99 7.74
CA PRO A 265 3.76 -27.61 7.76
C PRO A 265 2.57 -26.74 8.19
N SER A 266 2.72 -26.03 9.31
CA SER A 266 1.71 -25.09 9.79
C SER A 266 1.35 -24.14 8.65
N ALA A 267 0.12 -24.23 8.16
CA ALA A 267 -0.36 -23.39 7.07
C ALA A 267 -0.06 -21.93 7.43
N THR A 268 0.57 -21.21 6.51
CA THR A 268 0.80 -19.77 6.68
C THR A 268 -0.56 -19.07 6.89
N GLU A 269 -0.60 -18.02 7.71
CA GLU A 269 -1.85 -17.31 8.05
C GLU A 269 -2.74 -16.99 6.82
N PRO A 270 -2.21 -16.56 5.66
CA PRO A 270 -3.01 -16.37 4.46
C PRO A 270 -3.65 -17.66 3.90
N GLN A 271 -2.95 -18.79 3.98
CA GLN A 271 -3.49 -20.09 3.55
C GLN A 271 -4.61 -20.55 4.49
N ALA A 272 -4.45 -20.38 5.80
CA ALA A 272 -5.48 -20.71 6.77
C ALA A 272 -6.75 -19.85 6.58
N ILE A 273 -6.59 -18.56 6.23
CA ILE A 273 -7.72 -17.67 5.89
C ILE A 273 -8.42 -18.18 4.62
N ALA A 274 -7.68 -18.48 3.56
CA ALA A 274 -8.25 -18.96 2.30
C ALA A 274 -8.99 -20.30 2.46
N GLU A 275 -8.44 -21.22 3.26
CA GLU A 275 -9.07 -22.52 3.52
C GLU A 275 -10.37 -22.37 4.35
N ARG A 276 -10.39 -21.49 5.36
CA ARG A 276 -11.62 -21.17 6.10
C ARG A 276 -12.67 -20.52 5.19
N ALA A 277 -12.26 -19.56 4.37
CA ALA A 277 -13.14 -18.89 3.41
C ALA A 277 -13.79 -19.92 2.47
N ALA A 278 -12.99 -20.81 1.88
CA ALA A 278 -13.47 -21.84 0.97
C ALA A 278 -14.49 -22.77 1.63
N ARG A 279 -14.21 -23.27 2.85
CA ARG A 279 -15.14 -24.14 3.59
C ARG A 279 -16.46 -23.45 3.90
N ARG A 280 -16.42 -22.21 4.36
CA ARG A 280 -17.63 -21.44 4.70
C ARG A 280 -18.45 -21.07 3.47
N GLN A 281 -17.79 -20.63 2.40
CA GLN A 281 -18.45 -20.28 1.14
C GLN A 281 -19.07 -21.50 0.45
N ALA A 282 -18.46 -22.68 0.55
CA ALA A 282 -19.00 -23.92 -0.01
C ALA A 282 -20.37 -24.29 0.58
N VAL A 283 -20.61 -23.98 1.86
CA VAL A 283 -21.89 -24.23 2.55
C VAL A 283 -22.89 -23.10 2.28
N VAL A 284 -22.46 -21.84 2.40
CA VAL A 284 -23.38 -20.70 2.37
C VAL A 284 -23.78 -20.28 0.95
N ASN A 285 -22.85 -20.27 -0.01
CA ASN A 285 -23.11 -19.72 -1.35
C ASN A 285 -24.21 -20.47 -2.12
N PRO A 286 -24.30 -21.82 -2.10
CA PRO A 286 -25.38 -22.52 -2.79
C PRO A 286 -26.78 -22.12 -2.26
N ILE A 287 -26.91 -21.93 -0.94
CA ILE A 287 -28.17 -21.53 -0.31
C ILE A 287 -28.52 -20.08 -0.69
N LEU A 288 -27.53 -19.18 -0.69
CA LEU A 288 -27.73 -17.81 -1.14
C LEU A 288 -28.16 -17.75 -2.61
N GLN A 289 -27.55 -18.57 -3.48
CA GLN A 289 -27.93 -18.66 -4.89
C GLN A 289 -29.38 -19.16 -5.06
N GLN A 290 -29.76 -20.21 -4.32
CA GLN A 290 -31.13 -20.73 -4.34
C GLN A 290 -32.16 -19.67 -3.91
N LYS A 291 -31.83 -18.86 -2.89
CA LYS A 291 -32.67 -17.76 -2.41
C LYS A 291 -32.56 -16.48 -3.24
N ARG A 292 -31.65 -16.44 -4.24
CA ARG A 292 -31.28 -15.23 -5.02
C ARG A 292 -30.83 -14.07 -4.14
N TRP A 293 -30.12 -14.36 -3.06
CA TRP A 293 -29.64 -13.39 -2.09
C TRP A 293 -28.18 -13.02 -2.33
N LYS A 294 -27.85 -11.78 -1.99
CA LYS A 294 -26.46 -11.33 -1.82
C LYS A 294 -26.06 -11.42 -0.34
N PRO A 295 -24.77 -11.49 0.02
CA PRO A 295 -24.32 -11.50 1.41
C PRO A 295 -24.85 -10.32 2.25
N GLY A 296 -24.99 -9.14 1.64
CA GLY A 296 -25.60 -7.98 2.30
C GLY A 296 -27.07 -8.21 2.69
N ARG A 297 -27.83 -8.99 1.90
CA ARG A 297 -29.21 -9.35 2.23
C ARG A 297 -29.25 -10.38 3.36
N LEU A 298 -28.33 -11.35 3.37
CA LEU A 298 -28.18 -12.29 4.49
C LEU A 298 -27.98 -11.54 5.81
N ALA A 299 -27.12 -10.52 5.83
CA ALA A 299 -26.90 -9.70 7.03
C ALA A 299 -28.18 -9.02 7.52
N THR A 300 -28.98 -8.46 6.61
CA THR A 300 -30.26 -7.83 6.94
C THR A 300 -31.29 -8.83 7.49
N GLU A 301 -31.48 -9.97 6.82
CA GLU A 301 -32.47 -10.98 7.23
C GLU A 301 -32.10 -11.62 8.57
N ALA A 302 -30.80 -11.83 8.83
CA ALA A 302 -30.31 -12.37 10.09
C ALA A 302 -30.16 -11.31 11.21
N GLY A 303 -30.42 -10.03 10.93
CA GLY A 303 -30.29 -8.96 11.94
C GLY A 303 -28.86 -8.78 12.47
N VAL A 304 -27.84 -9.18 11.70
CA VAL A 304 -26.43 -9.12 12.08
C VAL A 304 -25.68 -8.04 11.31
N GLY A 305 -24.66 -7.47 11.93
CA GLY A 305 -23.82 -6.46 11.29
C GLY A 305 -23.17 -6.97 10.00
N LYS A 306 -23.15 -6.15 8.94
CA LYS A 306 -22.58 -6.50 7.62
C LYS A 306 -21.16 -7.05 7.75
N ASN A 307 -20.31 -6.40 8.54
CA ASN A 307 -18.92 -6.81 8.75
C ASN A 307 -18.81 -8.24 9.33
N SER A 308 -19.74 -8.65 10.19
CA SER A 308 -19.73 -10.02 10.74
C SER A 308 -19.96 -11.07 9.67
N VAL A 309 -20.86 -10.82 8.71
CA VAL A 309 -21.12 -11.75 7.60
C VAL A 309 -19.96 -11.77 6.61
N TYR A 310 -19.44 -10.59 6.22
CA TYR A 310 -18.32 -10.52 5.28
C TYR A 310 -17.06 -11.17 5.83
N GLN A 311 -16.66 -10.82 7.06
CA GLN A 311 -15.46 -11.37 7.71
C GLN A 311 -15.58 -12.87 8.02
N TYR A 312 -16.81 -13.37 8.18
CA TYR A 312 -17.04 -14.80 8.29
C TYR A 312 -16.83 -15.47 6.92
N LEU A 313 -17.47 -14.99 5.85
CA LEU A 313 -17.37 -15.60 4.53
C LEU A 313 -15.99 -15.49 3.88
N ASP A 314 -15.22 -14.44 4.17
CA ASP A 314 -13.87 -14.24 3.64
C ASP A 314 -12.77 -14.95 4.45
N GLY A 315 -13.13 -15.62 5.56
CA GLY A 315 -12.20 -16.39 6.38
C GLY A 315 -11.32 -15.56 7.32
N THR A 316 -11.42 -14.21 7.29
CA THR A 316 -10.60 -13.32 8.12
C THR A 316 -10.95 -13.46 9.60
N ARG A 317 -12.23 -13.68 9.93
CA ARG A 317 -12.64 -13.94 11.30
C ARG A 317 -12.41 -15.40 11.66
N VAL A 318 -11.68 -15.65 12.75
CA VAL A 318 -11.41 -17.02 13.22
C VAL A 318 -12.67 -17.68 13.78
N LYS A 319 -13.49 -16.96 14.57
CA LYS A 319 -14.75 -17.45 15.12
C LYS A 319 -15.82 -16.36 15.13
N ILE A 320 -17.06 -16.73 14.82
CA ILE A 320 -18.24 -15.89 15.04
C ILE A 320 -18.85 -16.18 16.41
N THR A 321 -19.53 -15.18 17.00
CA THR A 321 -20.24 -15.36 18.27
C THR A 321 -21.40 -16.34 18.09
N ASP A 322 -21.75 -17.08 19.15
CA ASP A 322 -22.83 -18.07 19.11
C ASP A 322 -24.19 -17.45 18.74
N GLU A 323 -24.42 -16.21 19.17
CA GLU A 323 -25.60 -15.42 18.79
C GLU A 323 -25.66 -15.17 17.28
N ASN A 324 -24.56 -14.68 16.69
CA ASN A 324 -24.49 -14.43 15.26
C ASN A 324 -24.56 -15.73 14.46
N ARG A 325 -23.96 -16.81 14.96
CA ARG A 325 -24.04 -18.15 14.34
C ARG A 325 -25.49 -18.64 14.29
N LYS A 326 -26.21 -18.59 15.41
CA LYS A 326 -27.63 -18.98 15.49
C LYS A 326 -28.50 -18.15 14.54
N ALA A 327 -28.27 -16.83 14.51
CA ALA A 327 -29.02 -15.93 13.63
C ALA A 327 -28.79 -16.23 12.14
N ILE A 328 -27.53 -16.41 11.74
CA ILE A 328 -27.17 -16.76 10.35
C ILE A 328 -27.72 -18.14 9.98
N ALA A 329 -27.57 -19.14 10.87
CA ALA A 329 -28.06 -20.50 10.64
C ALA A 329 -29.58 -20.54 10.44
N GLY A 330 -30.34 -19.89 11.32
CA GLY A 330 -31.79 -19.88 11.28
C GLY A 330 -32.35 -19.29 9.98
N VAL A 331 -31.73 -18.23 9.47
CA VAL A 331 -32.14 -17.60 8.21
C VAL A 331 -31.76 -18.43 6.98
N LEU A 332 -30.66 -19.19 7.06
CA LEU A 332 -30.27 -20.13 6.02
C LEU A 332 -31.06 -21.45 6.08
N GLY A 333 -31.78 -21.72 7.17
CA GLY A 333 -32.48 -22.99 7.39
C GLY A 333 -31.51 -24.12 7.76
N LEU A 334 -30.43 -23.79 8.45
CA LEU A 334 -29.41 -24.72 8.93
C LEU A 334 -29.43 -24.76 10.46
N GLU A 335 -28.95 -25.86 11.02
CA GLU A 335 -28.58 -25.91 12.44
C GLU A 335 -27.27 -25.14 12.67
N PRO A 336 -27.06 -24.51 13.84
CA PRO A 336 -25.84 -23.75 14.14
C PRO A 336 -24.55 -24.57 13.94
N ASP A 337 -24.60 -25.87 14.22
CA ASP A 337 -23.47 -26.80 14.11
C ASP A 337 -23.14 -27.19 12.66
N GLN A 338 -24.05 -26.90 11.71
CA GLN A 338 -23.81 -27.11 10.28
C GLN A 338 -23.04 -25.96 9.63
N LEU A 339 -22.87 -24.83 10.33
CA LEU A 339 -22.01 -23.73 9.88
C LEU A 339 -20.55 -24.06 10.23
N PRO A 340 -19.66 -24.20 9.23
CA PRO A 340 -18.25 -24.49 9.48
C PRO A 340 -17.55 -23.34 10.21
N ASP A 341 -16.58 -23.70 11.03
CA ASP A 341 -15.88 -22.76 11.90
C ASP A 341 -15.05 -21.71 11.20
#